data_AF-A0A958IXP0-F1
#
_entry.id   AF-A0A958IXP0-F1
#
_cell.length_a   1.000
_cell.length_b   1.000
_cell.length_c   1.000
_cell.angle_alpha   90.00
_cell.angle_beta   90.00
_cell.angle_gamma   90.00
#
_symmetry.space_group_name_H-M   'P 1'
#
loop_
_entity.id
_entity.type
_entity.pdbx_description
1 polymer ?
#
loop_
_entity_poly.entity_id
_entity_poly.type
_entity_poly.pdbx_seq_one_letter_code
_entity_poly.pdbx_strand_id
1 'polypeptide(L)' 'MKTVLFEDEHYLNLLPLVYLRPVWELRCGARMLQEKLPAELSRELRFLARD' A
#
# COMPACT_ATOMS: atom_id res chain seq x y z
N MET A 1 16.30 8.97 5.25
CA MET A 1 16.42 7.48 5.24
C MET A 1 15.35 7.03 4.30
N LYS A 2 15.72 6.45 3.15
CA LYS A 2 14.76 6.11 2.11
C LYS A 2 14.12 4.76 2.43
N THR A 3 12.80 4.73 2.48
CA THR A 3 12.03 3.51 2.73
C THR A 3 11.21 3.18 1.50
N VAL A 4 11.19 1.91 1.11
CA VAL A 4 10.39 1.41 0.00
C VAL A 4 9.40 0.39 0.54
N LEU A 5 8.11 0.58 0.26
CA LEU A 5 7.06 -0.40 0.52
C LEU A 5 6.75 -1.13 -0.79
N PHE A 6 7.02 -2.43 -0.80
CA PHE A 6 6.75 -3.32 -1.92
C PHE A 6 5.48 -4.13 -1.65
N GLU A 7 4.69 -4.33 -2.70
CA GLU A 7 3.53 -5.22 -2.67
C GLU A 7 3.97 -6.67 -2.90
N ASP A 8 3.89 -7.49 -1.86
CA ASP A 8 4.22 -8.91 -1.94
C ASP A 8 3.06 -9.75 -2.48
N GLU A 9 3.32 -11.05 -2.67
CA GLU A 9 2.36 -12.04 -3.18
C GLU A 9 1.08 -12.17 -2.32
N HIS A 10 1.05 -11.65 -1.09
CA HIS A 10 -0.15 -11.71 -0.25
C HIS A 10 -1.27 -10.80 -0.76
N TYR A 11 -1.01 -9.93 -1.75
CA TYR A 11 -2.07 -9.19 -2.46
C TYR A 11 -3.16 -10.13 -3.04
N LEU A 12 -2.80 -11.38 -3.35
CA LEU A 12 -3.73 -12.40 -3.86
C LEU A 12 -4.90 -12.65 -2.90
N ASN A 13 -4.66 -12.52 -1.58
CA ASN A 13 -5.69 -12.66 -0.55
C ASN A 13 -6.69 -11.50 -0.52
N LEU A 14 -6.36 -10.40 -1.19
CA LEU A 14 -7.18 -9.18 -1.28
C LEU A 14 -7.87 -9.06 -2.65
N LEU A 15 -7.71 -10.04 -3.53
CA LEU A 15 -8.49 -10.09 -4.75
C LEU A 15 -9.98 -10.35 -4.43
N PRO A 16 -10.92 -9.72 -5.18
CA PRO A 16 -10.69 -8.87 -6.35
C PRO A 16 -10.45 -7.38 -6.01
N LEU A 17 -10.42 -7.00 -4.74
CA LEU A 17 -10.43 -5.59 -4.29
C LEU A 17 -9.24 -4.79 -4.81
N VAL A 18 -8.09 -5.45 -4.97
CA VAL A 18 -6.83 -4.87 -5.45
C VAL A 18 -6.49 -5.27 -6.89
N TYR A 19 -7.46 -5.69 -7.70
CA TYR A 19 -7.17 -6.14 -9.07
C TYR A 19 -6.63 -5.01 -9.96
N LEU A 20 -7.22 -3.81 -9.89
CA LEU A 20 -6.87 -2.64 -10.72
C LEU A 20 -6.09 -1.56 -9.95
N ARG A 21 -5.66 -1.85 -8.71
CA ARG A 21 -5.00 -0.89 -7.83
C ARG A 21 -4.09 -1.61 -6.84
N PRO A 22 -3.01 -1.00 -6.38
CA PRO A 22 -2.20 -1.58 -5.34
C PRO A 22 -2.90 -1.57 -3.97
N VAL A 23 -2.41 -2.41 -3.05
CA VAL A 23 -2.94 -2.66 -1.71
C VAL A 23 -2.97 -1.39 -0.86
N TRP A 24 -1.99 -0.50 -0.99
CA TRP A 24 -1.97 0.74 -0.20
C TRP A 24 -3.06 1.75 -0.61
N GLU A 25 -3.64 1.61 -1.79
CA GLU A 25 -4.81 2.40 -2.24
C GLU A 25 -6.14 1.77 -1.80
N LEU A 26 -6.12 0.60 -1.16
CA LEU A 26 -7.31 -0.02 -0.61
C LEU A 26 -7.91 0.87 0.48
N ARG A 27 -9.21 1.12 0.41
CA ARG A 27 -9.95 1.85 1.46
C ARG A 27 -10.21 0.93 2.65
N CYS A 28 -9.73 1.33 3.82
CA CYS A 28 -9.98 0.67 5.09
C CYS A 28 -10.84 1.59 5.97
N GLY A 29 -12.16 1.57 5.74
CA GLY A 29 -13.09 2.56 6.26
C GLY A 29 -13.06 3.85 5.41
N ALA A 30 -13.02 5.02 6.06
CA ALA A 30 -13.02 6.30 5.35
C ALA A 30 -11.66 6.65 4.70
N ARG A 31 -10.57 6.01 5.12
CA ARG A 31 -9.19 6.29 4.69
C ARG A 31 -8.60 5.16 3.87
N MET A 32 -7.69 5.48 2.96
CA MET A 32 -6.82 4.53 2.27
C MET A 32 -5.78 3.96 3.24
N LEU A 33 -5.26 2.77 2.94
CA LEU A 33 -4.25 2.13 3.78
C LEU A 33 -2.97 2.98 3.89
N GLN A 34 -2.52 3.61 2.80
CA GLN A 34 -1.38 4.55 2.82
C GLN A 34 -1.55 5.74 3.78
N GLU A 35 -2.78 6.21 3.97
CA GLU A 35 -3.09 7.34 4.87
C GLU A 35 -3.06 6.94 6.35
N LYS A 36 -2.95 5.63 6.64
CA LYS A 36 -2.82 5.08 7.98
C LYS A 36 -1.36 4.82 8.37
N LEU A 37 -0.41 4.98 7.45
CA LEU A 37 1.00 4.76 7.73
C LEU A 37 1.53 5.82 8.70
N PRO A 38 2.39 5.45 9.66
CA PRO A 38 3.00 6.40 10.59
C PRO A 38 3.76 7.52 9.87
N ALA A 39 3.74 8.73 10.43
CA ALA A 39 4.39 9.90 9.84
C ALA A 39 5.92 9.73 9.72
N GLU A 40 6.50 8.96 10.64
CA GLU A 40 7.92 8.61 10.66
C GLU A 40 8.30 7.75 9.45
N LEU A 41 7.37 6.90 8.99
CA LEU A 41 7.54 6.03 7.84
C LEU A 41 7.30 6.79 6.52
N SER A 42 6.37 7.74 6.50
CA SER A 42 5.90 8.41 5.28
C SER A 42 6.84 9.50 4.74
N ARG A 43 7.80 9.98 5.54
CA ARG A 43 8.68 11.13 5.19
C ARG A 43 9.48 10.95 3.90
N GLU A 44 9.93 9.73 3.60
CA GLU A 44 10.66 9.37 2.37
C GLU A 44 10.16 8.03 1.81
N LEU A 45 8.85 7.75 1.94
CA LEU A 45 8.26 6.50 1.47
C LEU A 45 8.09 6.50 -0.05
N ARG A 46 8.53 5.42 -0.67
CA ARG A 46 8.22 5.08 -2.07
C ARG A 46 7.41 3.80 -2.10
N PHE A 47 6.45 3.75 -3.02
CA PHE A 47 5.68 2.55 -3.27
C PHE A 47 6.16 1.89 -4.55
N LEU A 48 6.28 0.57 -4.53
CA LEU A 48 6.61 -0.24 -5.70
C LEU A 48 5.53 -1.30 -5.86
N ALA A 49 4.68 -1.11 -6.88
CA ALA A 49 3.62 -2.06 -7.19
C ALA A 49 4.21 -3.26 -7.91
N ARG A 50 3.49 -4.38 -7.85
CA ARG A 50 3.75 -5.51 -8.74
C ARG A 50 3.63 -5.06 -10.20
N ASP A 51 4.44 -5.67 -11.07
CA ASP A 51 4.33 -5.51 -12.53
C ASP A 51 3.09 -6.20 -13.09
#